data_AF-A0A9W9LGU3-F1
#
_entry.id   AF-A0A9W9LGU3-F1
#
_cell.length_a   1.000
_cell.length_b   1.000
_cell.length_c   1.000
_cell.angle_alpha   90.00
_cell.angle_beta   90.00
_cell.angle_gamma   90.00
#
_symmetry.space_group_name_H-M   'P 1'
#
loop_
_entity.id
_entity.type
_entity.pdbx_description
1 polymer ?
#
loop_
_entity_poly.entity_id
_entity_poly.type
_entity_poly.pdbx_seq_one_letter_code
_entity_poly.pdbx_strand_id
1 'polypeptide(L)'
;MSFKGFQKSLVRAPQQFKLKFNIGEHTKDVVYTDAERRFEELEKETKKLHDESKKYFEAINGKGHTSQGVPTVPRAHRSGCERGRKLLTASSGMLNHQIEFSKAIAELYKPISGRASDPDSYQFEGNPEGIQACEDYETIVRELQESLAPELEMIESRVISPADQLLEVIKVIRKVAVKRDHKKLDYDRHRASLKKLQDKKDKSLKDEKALYKAENDVEQATQEYNYYNDLLKEELPKLFALEAEFIRPLFQSFYYMQLNVFYTLHEKMQGMSISYFNLALDVEEAFEQKRGDVQERAEALTVVHFKTKGLGRTNSKLGSLKASEAKAGRGRASSTADENPPPPYSSAATPSPTGSFSSAAKGKPAPPPPRAKPSHLSKPVETVIALYDYEAQAHGDLGFSAGDVIEIVQRTDNQNEWWTGRVDGREGQFPGKHCRPNVSFPRSSSQSSLANYVQLQ
;
A
#
# COMPACT_ATOMS: atom_id res chain seq x y z
N MET A 1 13.71 -6.10 41.08
CA MET A 1 14.22 -7.47 41.32
C MET A 1 14.12 -7.78 42.81
N SER A 2 13.71 -8.99 43.21
CA SER A 2 13.72 -9.42 44.61
C SER A 2 15.16 -9.70 45.10
N PHE A 3 15.44 -9.46 46.38
CA PHE A 3 16.76 -9.72 47.01
C PHE A 3 17.25 -11.17 46.79
N LYS A 4 16.35 -12.15 46.80
CA LYS A 4 16.65 -13.56 46.46
C LYS A 4 17.08 -13.74 45.00
N GLY A 5 16.55 -12.95 44.07
CA GLY A 5 16.93 -12.96 42.66
C GLY A 5 18.33 -12.42 42.42
N PHE A 6 18.69 -11.34 43.13
CA PHE A 6 20.03 -10.76 43.09
C PHE A 6 21.09 -11.73 43.62
N GLN A 7 20.81 -12.40 44.75
CA GLN A 7 21.70 -13.41 45.32
C GLN A 7 21.93 -14.59 44.35
N LYS A 8 20.87 -15.10 43.70
CA LYS A 8 21.01 -16.16 42.68
C LYS A 8 21.81 -15.68 41.45
N SER A 9 21.67 -14.42 41.05
CA SER A 9 22.42 -13.84 39.93
C SER A 9 23.93 -13.80 40.22
N LEU A 10 24.32 -13.38 41.42
CA LEU A 10 25.73 -13.36 41.85
C LEU A 10 26.35 -14.76 41.86
N VAL A 11 25.60 -15.79 42.26
CA VAL A 11 26.07 -17.18 42.28
C VAL A 11 26.21 -17.78 40.86
N ARG A 12 25.48 -17.26 39.87
CA ARG A 12 25.55 -17.72 38.46
C ARG A 12 26.63 -17.00 37.64
N ALA A 13 27.05 -15.80 38.03
CA ALA A 13 28.02 -14.99 37.29
C ALA A 13 29.35 -15.70 36.96
N PRO A 14 29.98 -16.47 37.89
CA PRO A 14 31.20 -17.21 37.57
C PRO A 14 31.00 -18.29 36.48
N GLN A 15 29.81 -18.89 36.44
CA GLN A 15 29.49 -19.95 35.49
C GLN A 15 29.13 -19.38 34.10
N GLN A 16 28.48 -18.21 34.05
CA GLN A 16 28.27 -17.46 32.81
C GLN A 16 29.60 -17.03 32.17
N PHE A 17 30.57 -16.60 32.96
CA PHE A 17 31.91 -16.28 32.48
C PHE A 17 32.57 -17.53 31.86
N LYS A 18 32.57 -18.66 32.58
CA LYS A 18 33.10 -19.93 32.07
C LYS A 18 32.44 -20.38 30.77
N LEU A 19 31.12 -20.25 30.66
CA LEU A 19 30.37 -20.58 29.45
C LEU A 19 30.78 -19.71 28.26
N LYS A 20 31.00 -18.41 28.46
CA LYS A 20 31.48 -17.49 27.42
C LYS A 20 32.90 -17.78 26.93
N PHE A 21 33.77 -18.28 27.82
CA PHE A 21 35.15 -18.65 27.47
C PHE A 21 35.32 -20.14 27.14
N ASN A 22 34.21 -20.90 27.05
CA ASN A 22 34.19 -22.34 26.79
C ASN A 22 35.08 -23.15 27.76
N ILE A 23 35.11 -22.73 29.03
CA ILE A 23 35.92 -23.33 30.09
C ILE A 23 35.07 -24.32 30.90
N GLY A 24 35.23 -25.62 30.63
CA GLY A 24 34.61 -26.72 31.39
C GLY A 24 33.62 -27.55 30.56
N GLU A 25 32.99 -28.54 31.21
CA GLU A 25 31.91 -29.32 30.61
C GLU A 25 30.61 -28.51 30.59
N HIS A 26 30.01 -28.35 29.41
CA HIS A 26 28.77 -27.61 29.20
C HIS A 26 27.75 -28.49 28.49
N THR A 27 26.51 -28.43 28.96
CA THR A 27 25.40 -29.14 28.32
C THR A 27 25.15 -28.55 26.92
N LYS A 28 25.22 -29.36 25.87
CA LYS A 28 24.89 -28.96 24.48
C LYS A 28 23.61 -29.65 24.06
N ASP A 29 22.66 -28.87 23.54
CA ASP A 29 21.34 -29.35 23.12
C ASP A 29 21.06 -28.84 21.71
N VAL A 30 21.42 -29.63 20.71
CA VAL A 30 21.38 -29.22 19.29
C VAL A 30 19.95 -28.91 18.84
N VAL A 31 18.98 -29.69 19.32
CA VAL A 31 17.55 -29.52 18.99
C VAL A 31 17.05 -28.19 19.51
N TYR A 32 17.33 -27.89 20.79
CA TYR A 32 16.95 -26.60 21.36
C TYR A 32 17.70 -25.44 20.69
N THR A 33 18.99 -25.59 20.41
CA THR A 33 19.79 -24.53 19.77
C THR A 33 19.23 -24.14 18.40
N ASP A 34 18.75 -25.10 17.61
CA ASP A 34 18.07 -24.79 16.35
C ASP A 34 16.72 -24.07 16.56
N ALA A 35 15.91 -24.56 17.51
CA ALA A 35 14.63 -23.94 17.87
C ALA A 35 14.79 -22.51 18.40
N GLU A 36 15.80 -22.26 19.23
CA GLU A 36 16.13 -20.92 19.76
C GLU A 36 16.56 -19.97 18.64
N ARG A 37 17.39 -20.43 17.69
CA ARG A 37 17.79 -19.62 16.52
C ARG A 37 16.56 -19.20 15.71
N ARG A 38 15.65 -20.13 15.44
CA ARG A 38 14.39 -19.85 14.74
C ARG A 38 13.50 -18.90 15.52
N PHE A 39 13.45 -19.03 16.85
CA PHE A 39 12.69 -18.13 17.71
C PHE A 39 13.27 -16.71 17.75
N GLU A 40 14.60 -16.55 17.75
CA GLU A 40 15.26 -15.24 17.63
C GLU A 40 14.97 -14.57 16.28
N GLU A 41 14.98 -15.35 15.19
CA GLU A 41 14.63 -14.86 13.85
C GLU A 41 13.17 -14.42 13.79
N LEU A 42 12.25 -15.22 14.35
CA LEU A 42 10.84 -14.88 14.47
C LEU A 42 10.63 -13.57 15.24
N GLU A 43 11.26 -13.41 16.41
CA GLU A 43 11.16 -12.18 17.20
C GLU A 43 11.64 -10.96 16.41
N LYS A 44 12.78 -11.10 15.72
CA LYS A 44 13.36 -10.03 14.92
C LYS A 44 12.44 -9.62 13.76
N GLU A 45 11.94 -10.57 12.98
CA GLU A 45 11.10 -10.26 11.82
C GLU A 45 9.70 -9.77 12.25
N THR A 46 9.13 -10.29 13.34
CA THR A 46 7.87 -9.76 13.91
C THR A 46 8.04 -8.31 14.35
N LYS A 47 9.13 -7.98 15.05
CA LYS A 47 9.42 -6.61 15.48
C LYS A 47 9.59 -5.68 14.27
N LYS A 48 10.28 -6.14 13.24
CA LYS A 48 10.45 -5.39 12.00
C LYS A 48 9.13 -5.17 11.26
N LEU A 49 8.26 -6.19 11.17
CA LEU A 49 6.91 -6.05 10.60
C LEU A 49 6.12 -4.98 11.33
N HIS A 50 6.11 -5.03 12.66
CA HIS A 50 5.47 -4.03 13.52
C HIS A 50 6.04 -2.62 13.27
N ASP A 51 7.36 -2.46 13.30
CA ASP A 51 8.02 -1.15 13.16
C ASP A 51 7.77 -0.56 11.76
N GLU A 52 7.85 -1.36 10.70
CA GLU A 52 7.55 -0.92 9.34
C GLU A 52 6.06 -0.59 9.16
N SER A 53 5.15 -1.33 9.81
CA SER A 53 3.71 -1.03 9.78
C SER A 53 3.41 0.30 10.48
N LYS A 54 4.07 0.59 11.61
CA LYS A 54 3.95 1.89 12.30
C LYS A 54 4.50 3.04 11.45
N LYS A 55 5.69 2.89 10.88
CA LYS A 55 6.25 3.91 9.97
C LYS A 55 5.34 4.17 8.77
N TYR A 56 4.77 3.11 8.20
CA TYR A 56 3.82 3.22 7.10
C TYR A 56 2.58 4.02 7.51
N PHE A 57 1.97 3.69 8.64
CA PHE A 57 0.82 4.40 9.19
C PHE A 57 1.12 5.88 9.52
N GLU A 58 2.27 6.17 10.12
CA GLU A 58 2.71 7.54 10.44
C GLU A 58 2.94 8.37 9.18
N ALA A 59 3.53 7.76 8.14
CA ALA A 59 3.77 8.39 6.85
C ALA A 59 2.45 8.79 6.17
N ILE A 60 1.50 7.86 6.11
CA ILE A 60 0.15 8.14 5.58
C ILE A 60 -0.49 9.32 6.33
N ASN A 61 -0.46 9.29 7.66
CA ASN A 61 -1.10 10.31 8.50
C ASN A 61 -0.33 11.64 8.57
N GLY A 62 0.80 11.78 7.88
CA GLY A 62 1.59 13.01 7.85
C GLY A 62 2.25 13.38 9.18
N LYS A 63 2.30 12.46 10.16
CA LYS A 63 2.90 12.70 11.47
C LYS A 63 4.43 12.48 11.51
N GLY A 64 5.03 12.12 10.36
CA GLY A 64 6.43 11.69 10.24
C GLY A 64 7.49 12.77 9.94
N HIS A 65 7.14 14.05 9.78
CA HIS A 65 8.14 15.10 9.53
C HIS A 65 7.88 16.37 10.37
N THR A 66 8.34 16.35 11.62
CA THR A 66 8.75 17.58 12.29
C THR A 66 10.04 18.05 11.62
N SER A 67 10.01 19.24 11.04
CA SER A 67 11.16 19.91 10.43
C SER A 67 12.38 19.93 11.35
N GLN A 68 13.40 19.14 11.05
CA GLN A 68 14.76 19.46 11.44
C GLN A 68 15.66 19.48 10.21
N GLY A 69 16.19 20.67 9.93
CA GLY A 69 17.47 20.92 9.28
C GLY A 69 17.70 20.29 7.91
N VAL A 70 17.69 21.12 6.87
CA VAL A 70 18.28 20.82 5.56
C VAL A 70 19.72 20.31 5.75
N PRO A 71 20.07 19.08 5.32
CA PRO A 71 21.45 18.69 5.15
C PRO A 71 21.79 18.70 3.65
N THR A 72 22.93 19.31 3.36
CA THR A 72 23.58 19.33 2.06
C THR A 72 23.86 17.91 1.54
N VAL A 73 23.65 17.73 0.23
CA VAL A 73 23.80 16.46 -0.49
C VAL A 73 25.27 16.02 -0.57
N PRO A 74 25.57 14.73 -0.35
CA PRO A 74 26.68 14.08 -1.01
C PRO A 74 26.21 12.99 -1.98
N ARG A 75 26.82 13.03 -3.17
CA ARG A 75 26.67 12.11 -4.28
C ARG A 75 27.37 10.77 -3.98
N ALA A 76 26.66 9.65 -4.00
CA ALA A 76 27.25 8.34 -4.27
C ALA A 76 26.21 7.29 -4.72
N HIS A 77 26.58 6.54 -5.75
CA HIS A 77 25.94 5.34 -6.29
C HIS A 77 25.58 4.29 -5.22
N ARG A 78 24.35 3.75 -5.28
CA ARG A 78 24.12 2.29 -5.26
C ARG A 78 22.71 1.87 -5.68
N SER A 79 22.64 0.61 -6.06
CA SER A 79 21.63 -0.13 -6.84
C SER A 79 20.22 -0.22 -6.23
N GLY A 80 19.23 -0.03 -7.10
CA GLY A 80 18.29 -1.10 -7.44
C GLY A 80 17.57 -1.82 -6.30
N CYS A 81 16.83 -1.12 -5.45
CA CYS A 81 15.59 -1.61 -4.81
C CYS A 81 14.83 -0.46 -4.13
N GLU A 82 14.60 0.64 -4.86
CA GLU A 82 14.06 1.87 -4.27
C GLU A 82 13.03 2.57 -5.18
N ARG A 83 12.17 1.77 -5.84
CA ARG A 83 11.06 2.30 -6.67
C ARG A 83 9.66 2.05 -6.14
N GLY A 84 9.50 1.28 -5.05
CA GLY A 84 8.20 1.09 -4.38
C GLY A 84 7.95 1.97 -3.15
N ARG A 85 8.96 2.72 -2.67
CA ARG A 85 8.95 3.38 -1.34
C ARG A 85 8.72 4.90 -1.38
N LYS A 86 8.44 5.47 -2.55
CA LYS A 86 8.19 6.92 -2.75
C LYS A 86 6.80 7.28 -3.26
N LEU A 87 5.89 6.30 -3.38
CA LEU A 87 4.56 6.54 -3.95
C LEU A 87 3.40 6.49 -2.92
N LEU A 88 3.68 6.26 -1.63
CA LEU A 88 2.64 6.22 -0.58
C LEU A 88 3.04 6.82 0.77
N THR A 89 4.01 7.72 0.80
CA THR A 89 4.41 8.40 2.04
C THR A 89 3.48 9.58 2.39
N ALA A 90 2.43 9.83 1.61
CA ALA A 90 1.70 11.08 1.68
C ALA A 90 0.32 10.94 1.01
N SER A 91 -0.68 10.36 1.67
CA SER A 91 -2.08 10.63 1.32
C SER A 91 -2.55 11.79 2.19
N SER A 92 -2.77 11.63 3.49
CA SER A 92 -3.16 12.74 4.36
C SER A 92 -2.12 13.87 4.39
N GLY A 93 -0.83 13.55 4.42
CA GLY A 93 0.25 14.54 4.33
C GLY A 93 0.29 15.31 2.99
N MET A 94 0.11 14.61 1.86
CA MET A 94 0.05 15.26 0.53
C MET A 94 -1.21 16.10 0.38
N LEU A 95 -2.36 15.56 0.79
CA LEU A 95 -3.65 16.25 0.75
C LEU A 95 -3.61 17.51 1.63
N ASN A 96 -2.93 17.47 2.78
CA ASN A 96 -2.68 18.66 3.61
C ASN A 96 -1.83 19.71 2.87
N HIS A 97 -0.74 19.30 2.24
CA HIS A 97 0.08 20.23 1.45
C HIS A 97 -0.67 20.80 0.24
N GLN A 98 -1.56 20.02 -0.38
CA GLN A 98 -2.44 20.49 -1.45
C GLN A 98 -3.39 21.58 -0.93
N ILE A 99 -3.98 21.39 0.26
CA ILE A 99 -4.81 22.41 0.92
C ILE A 99 -3.98 23.67 1.21
N GLU A 100 -2.80 23.54 1.80
CA GLU A 100 -1.92 24.68 2.11
C GLU A 100 -1.49 25.45 0.85
N PHE A 101 -1.19 24.74 -0.24
CA PHE A 101 -0.87 25.34 -1.52
C PHE A 101 -2.06 26.13 -2.08
N SER A 102 -3.27 25.58 -2.02
CA SER A 102 -4.51 26.27 -2.43
C SER A 102 -4.73 27.55 -1.62
N LYS A 103 -4.55 27.49 -0.29
CA LYS A 103 -4.65 28.65 0.59
C LYS A 103 -3.65 29.75 0.25
N ALA A 104 -2.41 29.37 -0.05
CA ALA A 104 -1.39 30.33 -0.45
C ALA A 104 -1.75 31.04 -1.76
N ILE A 105 -2.31 30.32 -2.75
CA ILE A 105 -2.81 30.92 -3.99
C ILE A 105 -4.01 31.83 -3.71
N ALA A 106 -4.98 31.39 -2.90
CA ALA A 106 -6.14 32.20 -2.53
C ALA A 106 -5.72 33.51 -1.85
N GLU A 107 -4.69 33.49 -1.00
CA GLU A 107 -4.15 34.69 -0.35
C GLU A 107 -3.54 35.67 -1.37
N LEU A 108 -2.86 35.18 -2.40
CA LEU A 108 -2.33 36.02 -3.48
C LEU A 108 -3.43 36.67 -4.33
N TYR A 109 -4.62 36.08 -4.38
CA TYR A 109 -5.77 36.65 -5.10
C TYR A 109 -6.58 37.66 -4.27
N LYS A 110 -6.32 37.79 -2.96
CA LYS A 110 -6.98 38.81 -2.13
C LYS A 110 -6.45 40.21 -2.49
N PRO A 111 -7.32 41.24 -2.48
CA PRO A 111 -6.86 42.60 -2.72
C PRO A 111 -5.85 43.05 -1.66
N ILE A 112 -4.73 43.63 -2.09
CA ILE A 112 -3.77 44.24 -1.18
C ILE A 112 -4.39 45.54 -0.67
N SER A 113 -4.67 45.63 0.63
CA SER A 113 -5.29 46.82 1.23
C SER A 113 -4.33 48.03 1.17
N GLY A 114 -4.43 48.81 0.09
CA GLY A 114 -3.56 49.95 -0.21
C GLY A 114 -4.20 51.33 -0.01
N ARG A 115 -5.07 51.51 1.00
CA ARG A 115 -5.75 52.82 1.24
C ARG A 115 -4.81 54.02 1.42
N ALA A 116 -3.51 53.80 1.67
CA ALA A 116 -2.51 54.86 1.77
C ALA A 116 -1.71 55.11 0.47
N SER A 117 -1.83 54.24 -0.53
CA SER A 117 -0.97 54.22 -1.73
C SER A 117 -1.71 54.64 -3.01
N ASP A 118 -3.05 54.57 -3.01
CA ASP A 118 -3.86 54.91 -4.17
C ASP A 118 -5.17 55.64 -3.75
N PRO A 119 -5.25 56.98 -3.91
CA PRO A 119 -6.39 57.79 -3.46
C PRO A 119 -7.70 57.55 -4.23
N ASP A 120 -7.67 56.95 -5.42
CA ASP A 120 -8.84 56.71 -6.29
C ASP A 120 -9.22 55.21 -6.39
N SER A 121 -8.66 54.36 -5.53
CA SER A 121 -8.93 52.92 -5.50
C SER A 121 -10.35 52.58 -4.99
N TYR A 122 -11.35 52.76 -5.86
CA TYR A 122 -12.68 52.16 -5.74
C TYR A 122 -12.79 50.82 -6.50
N GLN A 123 -11.72 50.37 -7.15
CA GLN A 123 -11.71 49.11 -7.90
C GLN A 123 -11.08 47.99 -7.08
N PHE A 124 -11.83 46.90 -6.92
CA PHE A 124 -11.44 45.72 -6.16
C PHE A 124 -10.45 44.91 -7.02
N GLU A 125 -9.14 45.08 -6.83
CA GLU A 125 -8.06 44.38 -7.59
C GLU A 125 -7.90 42.88 -7.26
N GLY A 126 -8.94 42.23 -6.73
CA GLY A 126 -8.92 40.81 -6.39
C GLY A 126 -9.35 39.91 -7.56
N ASN A 127 -9.03 38.62 -7.47
CA ASN A 127 -9.55 37.59 -8.39
C ASN A 127 -10.58 36.71 -7.66
N PRO A 128 -11.87 37.10 -7.60
CA PRO A 128 -12.89 36.37 -6.84
C PRO A 128 -13.14 34.97 -7.39
N GLU A 129 -13.09 34.80 -8.72
CA GLU A 129 -13.28 33.50 -9.37
C GLU A 129 -12.12 32.54 -9.06
N GLY A 130 -10.89 33.06 -8.98
CA GLY A 130 -9.71 32.29 -8.56
C GLY A 130 -9.74 31.90 -7.09
N ILE A 131 -10.26 32.78 -6.21
CA ILE A 131 -10.46 32.47 -4.78
C ILE A 131 -11.49 31.34 -4.65
N GLN A 132 -12.64 31.45 -5.32
CA GLN A 132 -13.67 30.42 -5.31
C GLN A 132 -13.14 29.07 -5.83
N ALA A 133 -12.32 29.09 -6.89
CA ALA A 133 -11.68 27.87 -7.40
C ALA A 133 -10.74 27.21 -6.38
N CYS A 134 -10.03 28.00 -5.57
CA CYS A 134 -9.18 27.50 -4.49
C CYS A 134 -10.02 26.90 -3.35
N GLU A 135 -11.16 27.51 -3.01
CA GLU A 135 -12.10 27.02 -1.99
C GLU A 135 -12.79 25.72 -2.42
N ASP A 136 -13.20 25.62 -3.69
CA ASP A 136 -13.77 24.41 -4.30
C ASP A 136 -12.75 23.26 -4.30
N TYR A 137 -11.50 23.55 -4.68
CA TYR A 137 -10.40 22.58 -4.61
C TYR A 137 -10.15 22.10 -3.18
N GLU A 138 -10.08 23.02 -2.20
CA GLU A 138 -9.92 22.65 -0.79
C GLU A 138 -11.04 21.75 -0.30
N THR A 139 -12.28 22.03 -0.68
CA THR A 139 -13.45 21.23 -0.30
C THR A 139 -13.33 19.80 -0.83
N ILE A 140 -13.00 19.63 -2.11
CA ILE A 140 -12.81 18.31 -2.74
C ILE A 140 -11.69 17.52 -2.05
N VAL A 141 -10.56 18.18 -1.76
CA VAL A 141 -9.41 17.54 -1.09
C VAL A 141 -9.75 17.14 0.35
N ARG A 142 -10.55 17.93 1.08
CA ARG A 142 -11.04 17.59 2.43
C ARG A 142 -11.98 16.39 2.41
N GLU A 143 -12.95 16.37 1.50
CA GLU A 143 -13.85 15.22 1.32
C GLU A 143 -13.07 13.94 0.98
N LEU A 144 -12.01 14.07 0.16
CA LEU A 144 -11.10 12.96 -0.13
C LEU A 144 -10.39 12.47 1.14
N GLN A 145 -9.87 13.38 1.98
CA GLN A 145 -9.26 13.00 3.27
C GLN A 145 -10.26 12.25 4.17
N GLU A 146 -11.49 12.74 4.29
CA GLU A 146 -12.54 12.11 5.09
C GLU A 146 -12.91 10.73 4.55
N SER A 147 -12.98 10.58 3.22
CA SER A 147 -13.28 9.29 2.59
C SER A 147 -12.19 8.24 2.78
N LEU A 148 -10.92 8.67 2.88
CA LEU A 148 -9.77 7.78 3.08
C LEU A 148 -9.55 7.43 4.55
N ALA A 149 -9.94 8.31 5.49
CA ALA A 149 -9.75 8.12 6.93
C ALA A 149 -10.11 6.72 7.46
N PRO A 150 -11.29 6.13 7.18
CA PRO A 150 -11.64 4.81 7.71
C PRO A 150 -10.72 3.70 7.19
N GLU A 151 -10.29 3.76 5.93
CA GLU A 151 -9.36 2.77 5.35
C GLU A 151 -7.97 2.86 6.01
N LEU A 152 -7.58 4.05 6.44
CA LEU A 152 -6.30 4.28 7.13
C LEU A 152 -6.33 3.80 8.59
N GLU A 153 -7.45 3.98 9.30
CA GLU A 153 -7.64 3.45 10.66
C GLU A 153 -7.69 1.92 10.69
N MET A 154 -8.12 1.27 9.60
CA MET A 154 -8.09 -0.19 9.50
C MET A 154 -6.68 -0.76 9.58
N ILE A 155 -5.64 -0.04 9.15
CA ILE A 155 -4.23 -0.50 9.26
C ILE A 155 -3.82 -0.70 10.71
N GLU A 156 -4.24 0.22 11.59
CA GLU A 156 -3.91 0.16 13.01
C GLU A 156 -4.57 -1.07 13.66
N SER A 157 -5.86 -1.25 13.43
CA SER A 157 -6.63 -2.34 14.05
C SER A 157 -6.35 -3.72 13.43
N ARG A 158 -6.06 -3.80 12.13
CA ARG A 158 -5.92 -5.07 11.39
C ARG A 158 -4.48 -5.53 11.17
N VAL A 159 -3.47 -4.66 11.34
CA VAL A 159 -2.06 -5.02 11.14
C VAL A 159 -1.22 -4.70 12.37
N ILE A 160 -1.27 -3.46 12.85
CA ILE A 160 -0.40 -3.01 13.96
C ILE A 160 -0.78 -3.70 15.27
N SER A 161 -2.06 -3.66 15.66
CA SER A 161 -2.53 -4.24 16.92
C SER A 161 -2.30 -5.76 16.99
N PRO A 162 -2.61 -6.57 15.94
CA PRO A 162 -2.27 -7.99 15.94
C PRO A 162 -0.75 -8.25 16.04
N ALA A 163 0.08 -7.46 15.36
CA ALA A 163 1.54 -7.59 15.47
C ALA A 163 2.03 -7.29 16.90
N ASP A 164 1.46 -6.28 17.56
CA ASP A 164 1.72 -5.97 18.98
C ASP A 164 1.32 -7.15 19.90
N GLN A 165 0.19 -7.80 19.65
CA GLN A 165 -0.24 -8.97 20.42
C GLN A 165 0.73 -10.16 20.25
N LEU A 166 1.21 -10.42 19.03
CA LEU A 166 2.22 -11.44 18.79
C LEU A 166 3.53 -11.13 19.52
N LEU A 167 3.95 -9.85 19.55
CA LEU A 167 5.12 -9.43 20.33
C LEU A 167 4.96 -9.67 21.83
N GLU A 168 3.77 -9.51 22.40
CA GLU A 168 3.51 -9.85 23.81
C GLU A 168 3.65 -11.36 24.08
N VAL A 169 3.16 -12.21 23.17
CA VAL A 169 3.37 -13.66 23.26
C VAL A 169 4.86 -14.00 23.22
N ILE A 170 5.60 -13.41 22.27
CA ILE A 170 7.05 -13.58 22.14
C ILE A 170 7.78 -13.15 23.42
N LYS A 171 7.40 -12.02 24.04
CA LYS A 171 7.97 -11.57 25.32
C LYS A 171 7.76 -12.58 26.45
N VAL A 172 6.62 -13.26 26.49
CA VAL A 172 6.38 -14.32 27.49
C VAL A 172 7.30 -15.51 27.25
N ILE A 173 7.41 -15.99 26.01
CA ILE A 173 8.26 -17.13 25.65
C ILE A 173 9.74 -16.81 25.91
N ARG A 174 10.19 -15.59 25.58
CA ARG A 174 11.54 -15.10 25.88
C ARG A 174 11.86 -15.17 27.38
N LYS A 175 10.90 -14.85 28.26
CA LYS A 175 11.08 -15.01 29.72
C LYS A 175 11.23 -16.49 30.12
N VAL A 176 10.56 -17.42 29.44
CA VAL A 176 10.70 -18.86 29.67
C VAL A 176 12.07 -19.37 29.20
N ALA A 177 12.53 -18.96 28.02
CA ALA A 177 13.87 -19.26 27.52
C ALA A 177 14.98 -18.78 28.49
N VAL A 178 14.85 -17.55 29.01
CA VAL A 178 15.78 -17.02 30.03
C VAL A 178 15.75 -17.85 31.32
N LYS A 179 14.57 -18.34 31.76
CA LYS A 179 14.49 -19.25 32.91
C LYS A 179 15.18 -20.58 32.63
N ARG A 180 14.98 -21.15 31.44
CA ARG A 180 15.64 -22.39 30.99
C ARG A 180 17.16 -22.24 31.04
N ASP A 181 17.71 -21.14 30.55
CA ASP A 181 19.16 -20.89 30.59
C ASP A 181 19.69 -20.72 32.01
N HIS A 182 18.95 -20.06 32.89
CA HIS A 182 19.29 -20.00 34.31
C HIS A 182 19.31 -21.39 34.96
N LYS A 183 18.34 -22.26 34.65
CA LYS A 183 18.27 -23.63 35.17
C LYS A 183 19.38 -24.51 34.61
N LYS A 184 19.74 -24.32 33.33
CA LYS A 184 20.90 -24.97 32.71
C LYS A 184 22.20 -24.64 33.43
N LEU A 185 22.41 -23.35 33.74
CA LEU A 185 23.59 -22.91 34.50
C LEU A 185 23.63 -23.48 35.92
N ASP A 186 22.48 -23.55 36.59
CA ASP A 186 22.37 -24.16 37.92
C ASP A 186 22.68 -25.68 37.84
N TYR A 187 22.13 -26.39 36.86
CA TYR A 187 22.40 -27.81 36.59
C TYR A 187 23.89 -28.08 36.33
N ASP A 188 24.52 -27.34 35.40
CA ASP A 188 25.94 -27.49 35.09
C ASP A 188 26.82 -27.20 36.33
N ARG A 189 26.44 -26.21 37.16
CA ARG A 189 27.14 -25.89 38.42
C ARG A 189 27.03 -27.02 39.45
N HIS A 190 25.84 -27.54 39.67
CA HIS A 190 25.61 -28.62 40.64
C HIS A 190 26.28 -29.92 40.18
N ARG A 191 26.21 -30.26 38.89
CA ARG A 191 26.90 -31.41 38.30
C ARG A 191 28.42 -31.32 38.46
N ALA A 192 29.01 -30.14 38.21
CA ALA A 192 30.43 -29.91 38.43
C ALA A 192 30.83 -30.01 39.90
N SER A 193 29.94 -29.66 40.83
CA SER A 193 30.18 -29.74 42.28
C SER A 193 30.11 -31.18 42.77
N LEU A 194 29.15 -31.97 42.29
CA LEU A 194 29.03 -33.40 42.57
C LEU A 194 30.24 -34.17 42.05
N LYS A 195 30.65 -33.94 40.80
CA LYS A 195 31.83 -34.59 40.18
C LYS A 195 33.09 -34.36 41.02
N LYS A 196 33.34 -33.13 41.47
CA LYS A 196 34.47 -32.79 42.35
C LYS A 196 34.47 -33.55 43.68
N LEU A 197 33.29 -33.77 44.27
CA LEU A 197 33.15 -34.53 45.53
C LEU A 197 33.29 -36.04 45.30
N GLN A 198 32.82 -36.54 44.15
CA GLN A 198 32.96 -37.94 43.74
C GLN A 198 34.42 -38.31 43.49
N ASP A 199 35.18 -37.44 42.82
CA ASP A 199 36.59 -37.63 42.45
C ASP A 199 37.58 -37.53 43.64
N LYS A 200 37.10 -37.12 44.82
CA LYS A 200 37.93 -37.01 46.03
C LYS A 200 38.27 -38.40 46.57
N LYS A 201 39.57 -38.75 46.61
CA LYS A 201 40.05 -40.08 47.03
C LYS A 201 39.81 -40.37 48.52
N ASP A 202 40.06 -39.38 49.38
CA ASP A 202 39.85 -39.50 50.83
C ASP A 202 38.61 -38.70 51.24
N LYS A 203 37.54 -39.40 51.62
CA LYS A 203 36.25 -38.81 52.00
C LYS A 203 36.10 -38.84 53.51
N SER A 204 35.98 -37.66 54.12
CA SER A 204 35.57 -37.53 55.52
C SER A 204 34.06 -37.74 55.66
N LEU A 205 33.56 -38.06 56.86
CA LEU A 205 32.12 -38.04 57.19
C LEU A 205 31.44 -36.72 56.80
N LYS A 206 32.17 -35.59 56.86
CA LYS A 206 31.68 -34.29 56.39
C LYS A 206 31.53 -34.22 54.87
N ASP A 207 32.43 -34.88 54.13
CA ASP A 207 32.38 -34.98 52.67
C ASP A 207 31.24 -35.90 52.23
N GLU A 208 30.97 -36.99 52.95
CA GLU A 208 29.83 -37.87 52.68
C GLU A 208 28.50 -37.14 52.82
N LYS A 209 28.33 -36.35 53.90
CA LYS A 209 27.14 -35.50 54.07
C LYS A 209 27.01 -34.44 52.96
N ALA A 210 28.13 -33.88 52.51
CA ALA A 210 28.15 -32.92 51.42
C ALA A 210 27.83 -33.58 50.07
N LEU A 211 28.27 -34.82 49.86
CA LEU A 211 28.01 -35.62 48.67
C LEU A 211 26.51 -35.93 48.55
N TYR A 212 25.87 -36.41 49.63
CA TYR A 212 24.41 -36.64 49.66
C TYR A 212 23.62 -35.37 49.33
N LYS A 213 24.05 -34.21 49.87
CA LYS A 213 23.44 -32.92 49.53
C LYS A 213 23.65 -32.55 48.07
N ALA A 214 24.85 -32.73 47.54
CA ALA A 214 25.17 -32.43 46.14
C ALA A 214 24.40 -33.33 45.16
N GLU A 215 24.16 -34.60 45.52
CA GLU A 215 23.31 -35.51 44.74
C GLU A 215 21.87 -35.00 44.67
N ASN A 216 21.28 -34.64 45.81
CA ASN A 216 19.93 -34.08 45.86
C ASN A 216 19.83 -32.74 45.09
N ASP A 217 20.82 -31.85 45.24
CA ASP A 217 20.87 -30.59 44.50
C ASP A 217 20.97 -30.82 42.98
N VAL A 218 21.72 -31.84 42.52
CA VAL A 218 21.78 -32.23 41.10
C VAL A 218 20.46 -32.80 40.62
N GLU A 219 19.82 -33.67 41.40
CA GLU A 219 18.52 -34.26 41.06
C GLU A 219 17.46 -33.17 40.89
N GLN A 220 17.35 -32.25 41.85
CA GLN A 220 16.44 -31.12 41.77
C GLN A 220 16.75 -30.21 40.57
N ALA A 221 18.01 -29.86 40.34
CA ALA A 221 18.40 -29.02 39.20
C ALA A 221 18.13 -29.71 37.85
N THR A 222 18.25 -31.04 37.79
CA THR A 222 17.95 -31.86 36.60
C THR A 222 16.46 -31.79 36.27
N GLN A 223 15.59 -32.01 37.26
CA GLN A 223 14.13 -31.91 37.09
C GLN A 223 13.71 -30.51 36.62
N GLU A 224 14.24 -29.46 37.26
CA GLU A 224 13.92 -28.08 36.90
C GLU A 224 14.43 -27.70 35.50
N TYR A 225 15.64 -28.13 35.12
CA TYR A 225 16.17 -27.88 33.78
C TYR A 225 15.36 -28.62 32.71
N ASN A 226 15.12 -29.92 32.90
CA ASN A 226 14.38 -30.74 31.94
C ASN A 226 12.96 -30.21 31.74
N TYR A 227 12.27 -29.80 32.82
CA TYR A 227 10.94 -29.20 32.72
C TYR A 227 10.88 -28.04 31.71
N TYR A 228 11.76 -27.04 31.84
CA TYR A 228 11.75 -25.90 30.90
C TYR A 228 12.32 -26.25 29.53
N ASN A 229 13.32 -27.15 29.47
CA ASN A 229 13.95 -27.55 28.23
C ASN A 229 12.99 -28.32 27.33
N ASP A 230 12.25 -29.26 27.91
CA ASP A 230 11.30 -30.10 27.19
C ASP A 230 10.05 -29.30 26.84
N LEU A 231 9.57 -28.42 27.74
CA LEU A 231 8.49 -27.48 27.46
C LEU A 231 8.78 -26.63 26.21
N LEU A 232 9.97 -26.02 26.12
CA LEU A 232 10.31 -25.19 24.96
C LEU A 232 10.49 -26.00 23.68
N LYS A 233 11.04 -27.22 23.77
CA LYS A 233 11.17 -28.12 22.63
C LYS A 233 9.81 -28.56 22.08
N GLU A 234 8.83 -28.72 22.95
CA GLU A 234 7.49 -29.12 22.56
C GLU A 234 6.67 -27.94 22.00
N GLU A 235 6.75 -26.78 22.65
CA GLU A 235 5.88 -25.64 22.36
C GLU A 235 6.39 -24.75 21.21
N LEU A 236 7.71 -24.58 21.04
CA LEU A 236 8.25 -23.72 19.97
C LEU A 236 7.86 -24.19 18.55
N PRO A 237 7.89 -25.49 18.22
CA PRO A 237 7.40 -25.97 16.92
C PRO A 237 5.92 -25.63 16.68
N LYS A 238 5.07 -25.70 17.71
CA LYS A 238 3.65 -25.35 17.63
C LYS A 238 3.49 -23.84 17.36
N LEU A 239 4.27 -23.00 18.04
CA LEU A 239 4.31 -21.56 17.80
C LEU A 239 4.63 -21.24 16.32
N PHE A 240 5.64 -21.89 15.74
CA PHE A 240 6.05 -21.63 14.35
C PHE A 240 4.96 -21.99 13.34
N ALA A 241 4.17 -23.04 13.60
CA ALA A 241 3.04 -23.40 12.75
C ALA A 241 1.92 -22.34 12.85
N LEU A 242 1.57 -21.94 14.08
CA LEU A 242 0.53 -20.93 14.33
C LEU A 242 0.91 -19.55 13.78
N GLU A 243 2.17 -19.17 13.85
CA GLU A 243 2.67 -17.93 13.27
C GLU A 243 2.44 -17.90 11.75
N ALA A 244 2.78 -18.98 11.04
CA ALA A 244 2.58 -19.06 9.60
C ALA A 244 1.10 -18.95 9.19
N GLU A 245 0.18 -19.37 10.05
CA GLU A 245 -1.27 -19.19 9.85
C GLU A 245 -1.72 -17.77 10.17
N PHE A 246 -1.15 -17.17 11.22
CA PHE A 246 -1.45 -15.81 11.67
C PHE A 246 -0.99 -14.72 10.68
N ILE A 247 0.18 -14.88 10.03
CA ILE A 247 0.72 -13.87 9.12
C ILE A 247 -0.09 -13.76 7.81
N ARG A 248 -0.71 -14.84 7.34
CA ARG A 248 -1.49 -14.87 6.09
C ARG A 248 -2.61 -13.84 6.05
N PRO A 249 -3.56 -13.80 7.01
CA PRO A 249 -4.65 -12.83 6.98
C PRO A 249 -4.16 -11.39 7.18
N LEU A 250 -3.03 -11.15 7.85
CA LEU A 250 -2.47 -9.80 7.98
C LEU A 250 -2.02 -9.25 6.63
N PHE A 251 -1.28 -10.05 5.86
CA PHE A 251 -0.79 -9.62 4.55
C PHE A 251 -1.94 -9.46 3.55
N GLN A 252 -2.91 -10.38 3.56
CA GLN A 252 -4.10 -10.28 2.72
C GLN A 252 -4.91 -9.02 3.06
N SER A 253 -5.16 -8.75 4.34
CA SER A 253 -5.86 -7.54 4.79
C SER A 253 -5.12 -6.29 4.34
N PHE A 254 -3.79 -6.26 4.51
CA PHE A 254 -2.96 -5.15 4.06
C PHE A 254 -3.09 -4.92 2.54
N TYR A 255 -3.01 -5.98 1.73
CA TYR A 255 -3.14 -5.89 0.28
C TYR A 255 -4.49 -5.30 -0.15
N TYR A 256 -5.60 -5.76 0.43
CA TYR A 256 -6.93 -5.23 0.07
C TYR A 256 -7.14 -3.79 0.53
N MET A 257 -6.66 -3.40 1.72
CA MET A 257 -6.70 -2.01 2.16
C MET A 257 -5.93 -1.08 1.21
N GLN A 258 -4.75 -1.52 0.71
CA GLN A 258 -4.02 -0.75 -0.32
C GLN A 258 -4.89 -0.52 -1.55
N LEU A 259 -5.50 -1.58 -2.07
CA LEU A 259 -6.37 -1.48 -3.24
C LEU A 259 -7.51 -0.50 -3.01
N ASN A 260 -8.20 -0.58 -1.88
CA ASN A 260 -9.30 0.33 -1.55
C ASN A 260 -8.85 1.79 -1.49
N VAL A 261 -7.69 2.07 -0.88
CA VAL A 261 -7.12 3.42 -0.84
C VAL A 261 -6.85 3.94 -2.25
N PHE A 262 -6.24 3.13 -3.12
CA PHE A 262 -5.96 3.53 -4.50
C PHE A 262 -7.22 3.73 -5.34
N TYR A 263 -8.20 2.84 -5.22
CA TYR A 263 -9.46 2.97 -5.96
C TYR A 263 -10.24 4.21 -5.54
N THR A 264 -10.34 4.45 -4.23
CA THR A 264 -10.98 5.66 -3.69
C THR A 264 -10.26 6.92 -4.18
N LEU A 265 -8.92 6.94 -4.13
CA LEU A 265 -8.12 8.05 -4.63
C LEU A 265 -8.37 8.30 -6.13
N HIS A 266 -8.32 7.25 -6.94
CA HIS A 266 -8.53 7.35 -8.38
C HIS A 266 -9.94 7.86 -8.72
N GLU A 267 -10.98 7.25 -8.14
CA GLU A 267 -12.37 7.64 -8.38
C GLU A 267 -12.62 9.10 -8.03
N LYS A 268 -12.15 9.54 -6.86
CA LYS A 268 -12.36 10.90 -6.37
C LYS A 268 -11.54 11.94 -7.13
N MET A 269 -10.28 11.65 -7.46
CA MET A 269 -9.45 12.58 -8.23
C MET A 269 -9.87 12.67 -9.70
N GLN A 270 -10.33 11.58 -10.31
CA GLN A 270 -10.81 11.60 -11.69
C GLN A 270 -12.10 12.43 -11.85
N GLY A 271 -12.95 12.44 -10.83
CA GLY A 271 -14.18 13.24 -10.81
C GLY A 271 -13.97 14.73 -10.51
N MET A 272 -12.73 15.18 -10.28
CA MET A 272 -12.45 16.57 -9.94
C MET A 272 -12.66 17.48 -11.16
N SER A 273 -13.73 18.26 -11.13
CA SER A 273 -14.01 19.29 -12.13
C SER A 273 -14.23 20.63 -11.44
N ILE A 274 -13.27 21.53 -11.59
CA ILE A 274 -13.39 22.92 -11.10
C ILE A 274 -13.61 23.81 -12.31
N SER A 275 -14.76 24.48 -12.38
CA SER A 275 -15.23 25.26 -13.53
C SER A 275 -14.26 26.38 -13.97
N TYR A 276 -13.36 26.81 -13.09
CA TYR A 276 -12.33 27.81 -13.36
C TYR A 276 -11.25 27.35 -14.36
N PHE A 277 -11.04 26.03 -14.47
CA PHE A 277 -10.03 25.44 -15.35
C PHE A 277 -10.69 24.90 -16.62
N ASN A 278 -10.16 25.28 -17.78
CA ASN A 278 -10.56 24.70 -19.05
C ASN A 278 -9.75 23.42 -19.30
N LEU A 279 -10.35 22.27 -19.01
CA LEU A 279 -9.71 20.96 -19.14
C LEU A 279 -9.67 20.44 -20.59
N ALA A 280 -10.21 21.18 -21.56
CA ALA A 280 -10.25 20.79 -22.97
C ALA A 280 -9.03 21.28 -23.78
N LEU A 281 -8.24 22.21 -23.23
CA LEU A 281 -7.02 22.73 -23.84
C LEU A 281 -5.79 22.04 -23.25
N ASP A 282 -4.71 21.99 -24.03
CA ASP A 282 -3.42 21.57 -23.50
C ASP A 282 -2.95 22.54 -22.39
N VAL A 283 -2.26 22.01 -21.37
CA VAL A 283 -1.86 22.78 -20.19
C VAL A 283 -0.92 23.94 -20.55
N GLU A 284 0.02 23.72 -21.48
CA GLU A 284 0.96 24.76 -21.91
C GLU A 284 0.24 25.83 -22.72
N GLU A 285 -0.64 25.42 -23.63
CA GLU A 285 -1.45 26.34 -24.45
C GLU A 285 -2.40 27.19 -23.59
N ALA A 286 -3.10 26.57 -22.63
CA ALA A 286 -3.98 27.26 -21.70
C ALA A 286 -3.19 28.24 -20.80
N PHE A 287 -1.97 27.88 -20.39
CA PHE A 287 -1.09 28.76 -19.62
C PHE A 287 -0.63 29.97 -20.44
N GLU A 288 -0.14 29.76 -21.66
CA GLU A 288 0.30 30.85 -22.53
C GLU A 288 -0.84 31.81 -22.87
N GLN A 289 -2.03 31.26 -23.13
CA GLN A 289 -3.24 32.04 -23.38
C GLN A 289 -3.63 32.90 -22.16
N LYS A 290 -3.64 32.32 -20.95
CA LYS A 290 -3.96 33.08 -19.72
C LYS A 290 -2.85 34.05 -19.31
N ARG A 291 -1.59 33.73 -19.60
CA ARG A 291 -0.43 34.61 -19.31
C ARG A 291 -0.48 35.87 -20.17
N GLY A 292 -0.89 35.78 -21.43
CA GLY A 292 -1.00 36.92 -22.33
C GLY A 292 0.29 37.76 -22.38
N ASP A 293 0.14 39.08 -22.28
CA ASP A 293 1.23 40.06 -22.26
C ASP A 293 1.72 40.42 -20.85
N VAL A 294 1.33 39.66 -19.82
CA VAL A 294 1.71 39.93 -18.42
C VAL A 294 3.23 39.98 -18.25
N GLN A 295 3.98 39.15 -18.97
CA GLN A 295 5.45 39.19 -18.93
C GLN A 295 6.00 40.51 -19.49
N GLU A 296 5.52 40.96 -20.64
CA GLU A 296 5.95 42.21 -21.28
C GLU A 296 5.59 43.42 -20.41
N ARG A 297 4.39 43.42 -19.82
CA ARG A 297 3.94 44.47 -18.89
C ARG A 297 4.77 44.49 -17.61
N ALA A 298 5.08 43.32 -17.04
CA ALA A 298 5.92 43.21 -15.85
C ALA A 298 7.34 43.71 -16.14
N GLU A 299 7.92 43.33 -17.29
CA GLU A 299 9.23 43.81 -17.71
C GLU A 299 9.24 45.32 -17.95
N ALA A 300 8.17 45.91 -18.49
CA ALA A 300 8.05 47.35 -18.69
C ALA A 300 7.97 48.18 -17.40
N LEU A 301 7.75 47.56 -16.24
CA LEU A 301 7.78 48.28 -14.96
C LEU A 301 9.22 48.74 -14.69
N THR A 302 9.42 50.05 -14.59
CA THR A 302 10.73 50.67 -14.36
C THR A 302 11.41 50.19 -13.07
N VAL A 303 10.62 49.73 -12.08
CA VAL A 303 11.09 49.12 -10.84
C VAL A 303 11.81 47.78 -11.05
N VAL A 304 11.55 47.05 -12.14
CA VAL A 304 12.26 45.79 -12.44
C VAL A 304 13.53 46.05 -13.26
N HIS A 305 13.69 47.27 -13.78
CA HIS A 305 14.85 47.71 -14.56
C HIS A 305 15.97 48.36 -13.72
N PHE A 306 16.10 48.01 -12.43
CA PHE A 306 17.26 48.44 -11.64
C PHE A 306 18.54 47.74 -12.13
N LYS A 307 19.30 48.46 -12.96
CA LYS A 307 20.72 48.18 -13.16
C LYS A 307 21.43 48.37 -11.82
N THR A 308 21.69 47.29 -11.11
CA THR A 308 22.54 47.22 -9.92
C THR A 308 23.93 47.77 -10.23
N LYS A 309 24.08 49.10 -10.15
CA LYS A 309 25.39 49.74 -10.04
C LYS A 309 25.89 49.50 -8.62
N GLY A 310 26.48 48.34 -8.40
CA GLY A 310 27.15 48.01 -7.15
C GLY A 310 26.70 46.68 -6.56
N LEU A 311 26.94 45.58 -7.27
CA LEU A 311 27.59 44.37 -6.75
C LEU A 311 27.81 43.42 -7.93
N GLY A 312 28.97 42.77 -7.97
CA GLY A 312 29.55 42.11 -9.14
C GLY A 312 28.64 41.11 -9.85
N ARG A 313 28.54 41.27 -11.18
CA ARG A 313 27.96 40.31 -12.12
C ARG A 313 28.76 39.00 -12.08
N THR A 314 28.12 37.92 -11.65
CA THR A 314 28.42 36.58 -12.17
C THR A 314 27.31 36.23 -13.16
N ASN A 315 27.66 36.15 -14.44
CA ASN A 315 26.75 35.67 -15.47
C ASN A 315 26.50 34.17 -15.24
N SER A 316 25.26 33.78 -14.97
CA SER A 316 24.80 32.44 -15.33
C SER A 316 23.70 32.57 -16.38
N LYS A 317 23.99 31.91 -17.50
CA LYS A 317 23.31 31.99 -18.79
C LYS A 317 22.17 30.97 -18.75
N LEU A 318 20.93 31.44 -18.61
CA LEU A 318 19.75 30.62 -18.85
C LEU A 318 18.90 31.34 -19.90
N GLY A 319 18.73 30.70 -21.05
CA GLY A 319 17.90 31.18 -22.15
C GLY A 319 18.65 31.28 -23.47
N SER A 320 18.67 30.18 -24.22
CA SER A 320 18.28 30.16 -25.64
C SER A 320 18.82 28.89 -26.30
N LEU A 321 17.94 27.91 -26.49
CA LEU A 321 18.11 26.88 -27.50
C LEU A 321 16.76 26.67 -28.18
N LYS A 322 16.48 27.48 -29.21
CA LYS A 322 15.93 26.96 -30.47
C LYS A 322 16.49 27.73 -31.67
N ALA A 323 17.15 26.94 -32.52
CA ALA A 323 17.23 26.97 -33.98
C ALA A 323 17.66 28.24 -34.72
N SER A 324 18.82 28.15 -35.37
CA SER A 324 18.96 28.56 -36.77
C SER A 324 20.05 27.73 -37.45
N GLU A 325 19.63 26.89 -38.40
CA GLU A 325 20.47 26.43 -39.49
C GLU A 325 20.68 27.58 -40.48
N ALA A 326 21.91 27.80 -40.94
CA ALA A 326 22.27 27.60 -42.36
C ALA A 326 23.73 27.99 -42.67
N LYS A 327 24.32 27.15 -43.54
CA LYS A 327 25.51 27.30 -44.40
C LYS A 327 26.92 27.08 -43.80
N ALA A 328 27.42 25.88 -44.01
CA ALA A 328 28.69 25.67 -44.72
C ALA A 328 28.61 24.38 -45.54
N GLY A 329 29.06 24.42 -46.79
CA GLY A 329 28.93 23.34 -47.76
C GLY A 329 30.12 22.38 -47.86
N ARG A 330 29.87 21.36 -48.68
CA ARG A 330 30.79 20.47 -49.44
C ARG A 330 31.24 19.16 -48.77
N GLY A 331 30.74 18.04 -49.30
CA GLY A 331 31.26 16.69 -49.09
C GLY A 331 30.34 15.60 -49.66
N ARG A 332 30.60 15.20 -50.90
CA ARG A 332 29.87 14.26 -51.79
C ARG A 332 29.98 12.79 -51.35
N ALA A 333 28.87 12.03 -51.38
CA ALA A 333 28.82 10.60 -51.75
C ALA A 333 27.37 10.15 -52.04
N SER A 334 27.24 9.12 -52.87
CA SER A 334 26.10 8.71 -53.70
C SER A 334 25.35 7.49 -53.14
N SER A 335 24.02 7.41 -53.31
CA SER A 335 23.27 6.32 -54.00
C SER A 335 21.82 6.11 -53.50
N THR A 336 20.88 6.30 -54.44
CA THR A 336 19.61 5.57 -54.75
C THR A 336 18.79 4.87 -53.64
N ALA A 337 17.49 5.24 -53.50
CA ALA A 337 16.32 4.47 -54.01
C ALA A 337 14.97 4.86 -53.33
N ASP A 338 13.98 5.13 -54.19
CA ASP A 338 12.52 4.97 -54.12
C ASP A 338 11.56 5.72 -53.17
N GLU A 339 10.47 6.19 -53.82
CA GLU A 339 9.29 6.93 -53.38
C GLU A 339 8.16 6.04 -52.83
N ASN A 340 7.36 6.53 -51.87
CA ASN A 340 5.92 6.88 -52.02
C ASN A 340 5.19 7.01 -50.66
N PRO A 341 4.36 8.06 -50.46
CA PRO A 341 3.26 8.08 -49.49
C PRO A 341 1.87 8.03 -50.18
N PRO A 342 0.80 7.50 -49.53
CA PRO A 342 -0.52 7.42 -50.14
C PRO A 342 -1.36 8.72 -49.99
N PRO A 343 -2.33 8.97 -50.90
CA PRO A 343 -3.07 10.23 -50.98
C PRO A 343 -4.41 10.22 -50.18
N PRO A 344 -4.98 11.40 -49.90
CA PRO A 344 -6.35 11.56 -49.42
C PRO A 344 -7.30 12.01 -50.54
N TYR A 345 -8.53 11.49 -50.58
CA TYR A 345 -9.80 12.21 -50.86
C TYR A 345 -10.93 11.21 -51.18
N SER A 346 -12.14 11.49 -50.68
CA SER A 346 -13.28 11.66 -51.59
C SER A 346 -14.47 12.31 -50.91
N SER A 347 -15.12 13.19 -51.68
CA SER A 347 -16.16 14.15 -51.37
C SER A 347 -17.58 13.63 -51.68
N ALA A 348 -18.56 14.33 -51.09
CA ALA A 348 -20.01 14.18 -51.23
C ALA A 348 -20.59 14.50 -52.63
N ALA A 349 -21.79 13.99 -52.92
CA ALA A 349 -22.94 14.74 -53.49
C ALA A 349 -24.22 13.87 -53.70
N THR A 350 -25.37 14.50 -53.44
CA THR A 350 -26.81 14.17 -53.60
C THR A 350 -27.35 14.56 -55.01
N PRO A 351 -28.67 14.61 -55.39
CA PRO A 351 -29.94 13.94 -54.96
C PRO A 351 -30.98 13.57 -56.09
N SER A 352 -32.13 12.96 -55.68
CA SER A 352 -33.55 13.12 -56.18
C SER A 352 -34.06 12.48 -57.51
N PRO A 353 -35.40 12.44 -57.82
CA PRO A 353 -36.60 12.02 -57.02
C PRO A 353 -37.66 11.22 -57.86
N THR A 354 -38.77 10.79 -57.24
CA THR A 354 -40.18 10.58 -57.73
C THR A 354 -40.84 9.52 -56.83
N GLY A 355 -42.06 9.61 -56.27
CA GLY A 355 -43.22 10.44 -56.47
C GLY A 355 -44.44 9.53 -56.63
N SER A 356 -45.31 9.36 -55.61
CA SER A 356 -46.74 8.99 -55.75
C SER A 356 -47.49 8.97 -54.41
N PHE A 357 -48.73 9.43 -54.49
CA PHE A 357 -49.70 9.81 -53.48
C PHE A 357 -50.84 8.80 -53.47
N SER A 358 -51.47 8.54 -52.32
CA SER A 358 -52.91 8.22 -52.21
C SER A 358 -53.38 8.21 -50.75
N SER A 359 -54.61 8.68 -50.58
CA SER A 359 -55.25 9.06 -49.32
C SER A 359 -56.21 7.99 -48.76
N ALA A 360 -56.31 7.98 -47.42
CA ALA A 360 -57.50 7.79 -46.56
C ALA A 360 -58.35 6.49 -46.63
N ALA A 361 -58.43 5.77 -45.50
CA ALA A 361 -59.67 5.67 -44.68
C ALA A 361 -59.49 4.81 -43.38
N LYS A 362 -59.80 5.47 -42.24
CA LYS A 362 -60.47 5.01 -41.01
C LYS A 362 -60.16 3.63 -40.38
N GLY A 363 -59.62 3.68 -39.15
CA GLY A 363 -59.83 2.68 -38.09
C GLY A 363 -59.16 3.12 -36.78
N LYS A 364 -59.92 3.44 -35.74
CA LYS A 364 -59.41 3.77 -34.39
C LYS A 364 -58.91 2.50 -33.70
N PRO A 365 -57.77 2.50 -32.96
CA PRO A 365 -57.50 1.48 -31.96
C PRO A 365 -57.77 1.96 -30.53
N ALA A 366 -58.10 0.97 -29.71
CA ALA A 366 -58.49 0.98 -28.30
C ALA A 366 -57.36 1.42 -27.33
N PRO A 367 -57.68 1.79 -26.07
CA PRO A 367 -56.70 2.23 -25.08
C PRO A 367 -55.73 1.10 -24.67
N PRO A 368 -54.50 1.44 -24.24
CA PRO A 368 -53.48 0.46 -23.88
C PRO A 368 -53.90 -0.36 -22.64
N PRO A 369 -53.56 -1.67 -22.60
CA PRO A 369 -53.84 -2.53 -21.46
C PRO A 369 -53.03 -2.11 -20.22
N PRO A 370 -53.57 -2.34 -19.00
CA PRO A 370 -53.00 -1.84 -17.75
C PRO A 370 -51.66 -2.53 -17.43
N ARG A 371 -50.72 -1.75 -16.89
CA ARG A 371 -49.39 -2.22 -16.44
C ARG A 371 -49.54 -3.38 -15.46
N ALA A 372 -48.96 -4.53 -15.80
CA ALA A 372 -48.76 -5.61 -14.86
C ALA A 372 -47.73 -5.19 -13.80
N LYS A 373 -48.07 -5.45 -12.54
CA LYS A 373 -47.21 -5.25 -11.37
C LYS A 373 -46.01 -6.22 -11.45
N PRO A 374 -44.80 -5.84 -11.00
CA PRO A 374 -43.65 -6.74 -11.04
C PRO A 374 -43.86 -7.85 -10.01
N SER A 375 -43.91 -9.10 -10.49
CA SER A 375 -43.86 -10.28 -9.65
C SER A 375 -42.49 -10.93 -9.78
N HIS A 376 -41.97 -11.33 -8.63
CA HIS A 376 -40.89 -12.27 -8.40
C HIS A 376 -39.45 -11.74 -8.43
N LEU A 377 -38.89 -11.68 -7.21
CA LEU A 377 -37.47 -11.75 -6.92
C LEU A 377 -36.85 -12.90 -7.73
N SER A 378 -36.07 -12.57 -8.74
CA SER A 378 -35.11 -13.49 -9.37
C SER A 378 -33.91 -13.62 -8.44
N LYS A 379 -33.50 -14.86 -8.16
CA LYS A 379 -32.25 -15.16 -7.45
C LYS A 379 -31.09 -14.41 -8.14
N PRO A 380 -30.08 -13.92 -7.41
CA PRO A 380 -28.88 -13.37 -8.04
C PRO A 380 -28.25 -14.48 -8.88
N VAL A 381 -28.32 -14.34 -10.21
CA VAL A 381 -27.64 -15.23 -11.14
C VAL A 381 -26.18 -14.79 -11.17
N GLU A 382 -25.28 -15.69 -10.81
CA GLU A 382 -23.86 -15.44 -10.89
C GLU A 382 -23.47 -15.31 -12.37
N THR A 383 -22.77 -14.23 -12.72
CA THR A 383 -22.32 -14.00 -14.10
C THR A 383 -20.81 -13.85 -14.15
N VAL A 384 -20.19 -14.16 -15.29
CA VAL A 384 -18.76 -14.00 -15.56
C VAL A 384 -18.57 -13.26 -16.88
N ILE A 385 -17.44 -12.54 -17.03
CA ILE A 385 -17.07 -11.86 -18.28
C ILE A 385 -15.98 -12.70 -18.97
N ALA A 386 -16.18 -13.00 -20.25
CA ALA A 386 -15.17 -13.65 -21.09
C ALA A 386 -13.94 -12.75 -21.27
N LEU A 387 -12.74 -13.28 -21.01
CA LEU A 387 -11.46 -12.60 -21.20
C LEU A 387 -10.92 -12.76 -22.63
N TYR A 388 -11.34 -13.83 -23.31
CA TYR A 388 -10.87 -14.22 -24.64
C TYR A 388 -12.04 -14.79 -25.44
N ASP A 389 -11.94 -14.73 -26.76
CA ASP A 389 -12.86 -15.43 -27.66
C ASP A 389 -12.70 -16.94 -27.48
N TYR A 390 -13.80 -17.68 -27.50
CA TYR A 390 -13.81 -19.13 -27.45
C TYR A 390 -14.74 -19.69 -28.51
N GLU A 391 -14.18 -20.46 -29.44
CA GLU A 391 -14.94 -21.20 -30.43
C GLU A 391 -15.30 -22.58 -29.87
N ALA A 392 -16.58 -22.96 -29.95
CA ALA A 392 -17.06 -24.27 -29.52
C ALA A 392 -16.36 -25.39 -30.31
N GLN A 393 -15.64 -26.28 -29.62
CA GLN A 393 -14.81 -27.31 -30.25
C GLN A 393 -15.53 -28.66 -30.33
N ALA A 394 -16.47 -28.92 -29.42
CA ALA A 394 -17.25 -30.14 -29.34
C ALA A 394 -18.76 -29.88 -29.23
N HIS A 395 -19.56 -30.92 -29.49
CA HIS A 395 -21.00 -30.87 -29.33
C HIS A 395 -21.36 -30.70 -27.84
N GLY A 396 -21.88 -29.53 -27.47
CA GLY A 396 -22.21 -29.17 -26.10
C GLY A 396 -21.36 -28.03 -25.53
N ASP A 397 -20.37 -27.53 -26.29
CA ASP A 397 -19.56 -26.37 -25.89
C ASP A 397 -20.31 -25.05 -26.15
N LEU A 398 -20.08 -24.07 -25.28
CA LEU A 398 -20.61 -22.72 -25.43
C LEU A 398 -19.55 -21.80 -26.05
N GLY A 399 -19.76 -21.38 -27.30
CA GLY A 399 -18.91 -20.37 -27.94
C GLY A 399 -19.34 -18.94 -27.63
N PHE A 400 -18.38 -18.06 -27.34
CA PHE A 400 -18.58 -16.65 -26.96
C PHE A 400 -17.38 -15.79 -27.38
N SER A 401 -17.57 -14.47 -27.40
CA SER A 401 -16.53 -13.48 -27.68
C SER A 401 -15.98 -12.84 -26.40
N ALA A 402 -14.77 -12.33 -26.43
CA ALA A 402 -14.17 -11.57 -25.34
C ALA A 402 -15.04 -10.36 -24.99
N GLY A 403 -15.36 -10.22 -23.71
CA GLY A 403 -16.28 -9.18 -23.21
C GLY A 403 -17.73 -9.65 -23.03
N ASP A 404 -18.11 -10.83 -23.55
CA ASP A 404 -19.46 -11.37 -23.34
C ASP A 404 -19.72 -11.69 -21.87
N VAL A 405 -20.95 -11.44 -21.44
CA VAL A 405 -21.43 -11.76 -20.10
C VAL A 405 -22.12 -13.13 -20.13
N ILE A 406 -21.52 -14.09 -19.45
CA ILE A 406 -21.97 -15.48 -19.37
C ILE A 406 -22.69 -15.67 -18.03
N GLU A 407 -23.95 -16.12 -18.08
CA GLU A 407 -24.68 -16.57 -16.89
C GLU A 407 -24.18 -17.95 -16.47
N ILE A 408 -23.75 -18.11 -15.22
CA ILE A 408 -23.31 -19.40 -14.68
C ILE A 408 -24.53 -20.24 -14.32
N VAL A 409 -24.66 -21.38 -14.99
CA VAL A 409 -25.67 -22.40 -14.68
C VAL A 409 -25.10 -23.42 -13.68
N GLN A 410 -23.85 -23.84 -13.86
CA GLN A 410 -23.15 -24.76 -12.96
C GLN A 410 -21.63 -24.53 -13.01
N ARG A 411 -20.98 -24.36 -11.85
CA ARG A 411 -19.51 -24.26 -11.75
C ARG A 411 -18.97 -25.04 -10.55
N THR A 412 -17.68 -25.29 -10.56
CA THR A 412 -16.88 -25.75 -9.42
C THR A 412 -15.98 -24.61 -8.91
N ASP A 413 -15.38 -24.77 -7.73
CA ASP A 413 -14.47 -23.75 -7.14
C ASP A 413 -13.08 -23.72 -7.82
N ASN A 414 -12.81 -24.69 -8.69
CA ASN A 414 -11.56 -24.81 -9.41
C ASN A 414 -11.68 -24.13 -10.79
N GLN A 415 -10.89 -23.07 -11.01
CA GLN A 415 -10.90 -22.30 -12.26
C GLN A 415 -10.34 -23.08 -13.47
N ASN A 416 -9.67 -24.20 -13.25
CA ASN A 416 -9.15 -25.05 -14.34
C ASN A 416 -10.17 -26.08 -14.85
N GLU A 417 -11.37 -26.14 -14.26
CA GLU A 417 -12.44 -27.04 -14.68
C GLU A 417 -13.39 -26.37 -15.67
N TRP A 418 -14.18 -27.20 -16.36
CA TRP A 418 -15.21 -26.75 -17.29
C TRP A 418 -16.47 -26.38 -16.51
N TRP A 419 -17.03 -25.22 -16.83
CA TRP A 419 -18.27 -24.70 -16.25
C TRP A 419 -19.37 -24.73 -17.30
N THR A 420 -20.63 -24.76 -16.86
CA THR A 420 -21.79 -24.64 -17.74
C THR A 420 -22.40 -23.27 -17.58
N GLY A 421 -22.62 -22.58 -18.69
CA GLY A 421 -23.23 -21.26 -18.68
C GLY A 421 -24.07 -20.96 -19.90
N ARG A 422 -24.63 -19.76 -19.92
CA ARG A 422 -25.59 -19.31 -20.93
C ARG A 422 -25.24 -17.92 -21.44
N VAL A 423 -25.22 -17.77 -22.77
CA VAL A 423 -25.02 -16.49 -23.49
C VAL A 423 -26.02 -16.44 -24.64
N ASP A 424 -26.74 -15.33 -24.79
CA ASP A 424 -27.71 -15.11 -25.88
C ASP A 424 -28.70 -16.27 -26.12
N GLY A 425 -29.16 -16.89 -25.02
CA GLY A 425 -30.10 -18.02 -25.06
C GLY A 425 -29.49 -19.38 -25.46
N ARG A 426 -28.18 -19.45 -25.72
CA ARG A 426 -27.43 -20.70 -25.92
C ARG A 426 -26.79 -21.13 -24.62
N GLU A 427 -26.91 -22.41 -24.28
CA GLU A 427 -26.34 -23.02 -23.07
C GLU A 427 -25.35 -24.11 -23.46
N GLY A 428 -24.21 -24.17 -22.78
CA GLY A 428 -23.16 -25.14 -23.05
C GLY A 428 -22.00 -25.03 -22.06
N GLN A 429 -21.01 -25.90 -22.23
CA GLN A 429 -19.83 -25.96 -21.37
C GLN A 429 -18.69 -25.08 -21.91
N PHE A 430 -17.90 -24.50 -21.01
CA PHE A 430 -16.74 -23.69 -21.36
C PHE A 430 -15.65 -23.75 -20.27
N PRO A 431 -14.38 -23.52 -20.63
CA PRO A 431 -13.28 -23.52 -19.66
C PRO A 431 -13.30 -22.28 -18.75
N GLY A 432 -13.48 -22.47 -17.43
CA GLY A 432 -13.58 -21.37 -16.47
C GLY A 432 -12.39 -20.40 -16.43
N LYS A 433 -11.19 -20.88 -16.79
CA LYS A 433 -9.95 -20.09 -16.90
C LYS A 433 -10.05 -18.89 -17.86
N HIS A 434 -10.96 -18.95 -18.83
CA HIS A 434 -11.12 -17.89 -19.83
C HIS A 434 -12.10 -16.80 -19.38
N CYS A 435 -12.55 -16.82 -18.13
CA CYS A 435 -13.56 -15.91 -17.62
C CYS A 435 -13.12 -15.28 -16.29
N ARG A 436 -13.59 -14.05 -16.03
CA ARG A 436 -13.47 -13.38 -14.72
C ARG A 436 -14.84 -13.18 -14.09
N PRO A 437 -14.97 -13.19 -12.75
CA PRO A 437 -16.23 -12.90 -12.08
C PRO A 437 -16.81 -11.54 -12.50
N ASN A 438 -18.07 -11.51 -12.92
CA ASN A 438 -18.79 -10.27 -13.20
C ASN A 438 -19.48 -9.83 -11.91
N VAL A 439 -18.72 -9.17 -11.04
CA VAL A 439 -19.27 -8.62 -9.80
C VAL A 439 -19.99 -7.32 -10.12
N SER A 440 -21.24 -7.43 -10.58
CA SER A 440 -22.13 -6.27 -10.66
C SER A 440 -22.59 -5.93 -9.24
N PHE A 441 -21.96 -4.94 -8.61
CA PHE A 441 -22.52 -4.36 -7.40
C PHE A 441 -23.83 -3.64 -7.78
N PRO A 442 -24.99 -4.01 -7.20
CA PRO A 442 -26.22 -3.29 -7.47
C PRO A 442 -26.04 -1.84 -7.04
N ARG A 443 -26.12 -0.93 -8.02
CA ARG A 443 -26.25 0.51 -7.75
C ARG A 443 -27.50 0.69 -6.88
N SER A 444 -27.30 1.34 -5.74
CA SER A 444 -28.29 1.78 -4.76
C SER A 444 -29.00 0.68 -3.95
N SER A 445 -28.53 0.45 -2.73
CA SER A 445 -29.23 0.84 -1.49
C SER A 445 -28.76 -0.03 -0.33
N SER A 446 -28.36 0.62 0.77
CA SER A 446 -27.99 0.08 2.08
C SER A 446 -26.53 -0.38 2.27
N GLN A 447 -25.79 0.46 3.00
CA GLN A 447 -24.48 0.24 3.64
C GLN A 447 -24.49 -0.90 4.70
N SER A 448 -25.39 -1.88 4.61
CA SER A 448 -25.66 -2.81 5.72
C SER A 448 -25.01 -4.19 5.55
N SER A 449 -24.62 -4.58 4.32
CA SER A 449 -24.12 -5.95 4.08
C SER A 449 -22.61 -6.11 4.29
N LEU A 450 -21.81 -5.05 4.20
CA LEU A 450 -20.36 -5.11 4.42
C LEU A 450 -19.98 -5.19 5.90
N ALA A 451 -20.82 -4.66 6.80
CA ALA A 451 -20.63 -4.79 8.24
C ALA A 451 -20.76 -6.26 8.70
N ASN A 452 -21.65 -7.06 8.08
CA ASN A 452 -21.89 -8.43 8.51
C ASN A 452 -20.84 -9.45 8.02
N TYR A 453 -20.12 -9.18 6.92
CA TYR A 453 -19.06 -10.08 6.44
C TYR A 453 -17.76 -9.94 7.24
N VAL A 454 -17.53 -8.77 7.84
CA VAL A 454 -16.34 -8.44 8.63
C VAL A 454 -16.46 -8.88 10.10
N GLN A 455 -17.64 -9.34 10.54
CA GLN A 455 -17.92 -9.73 11.91
C GLN A 455 -18.00 -11.26 12.12
N LEU A 456 -17.81 -12.06 11.07
CA LEU A 456 -17.89 -13.54 11.10
C LEU A 456 -16.62 -14.27 10.61
N GLN A 457 -15.48 -13.61 10.58
CA GLN A 457 -14.14 -14.18 10.38
C GLN A 457 -13.16 -13.46 11.31
#